data_AF-A0A8T7B031-F1
#
_entry.id   AF-A0A8T7B031-F1
#
_cell.length_a   1.000
_cell.length_b   1.000
_cell.length_c   1.000
_cell.angle_alpha   90.00
_cell.angle_beta   90.00
_cell.angle_gamma   90.00
#
_symmetry.space_group_name_H-M   'P 1'
#
loop_
_entity.id
_entity.type
_entity.pdbx_description
1 polymer ?
#
loop_
_entity_poly.entity_id
_entity_poly.type
_entity_poly.pdbx_seq_one_letter_code
_entity_poly.pdbx_strand_id
1 'polypeptide(L)'
;AATLVQQLQVEPLSAETILNVNVPDLPWEQLGGFRATRLGFRHRAEPVVPQRDPKGRTVYWVGPAGAGQDAGPGTDFDAIAAGYVSVTPLQVDLTRHEAVGQLERWLPNE
;
A
#
# COMPACT_ATOMS: atom_id res chain seq x y z
N ALA A 1 1.20 -13.81 -10.77
CA ALA A 1 2.53 -13.29 -11.14
C ALA A 1 2.85 -13.50 -12.61
N ALA A 2 2.86 -14.75 -13.11
CA ALA A 2 3.23 -15.06 -14.51
C ALA A 2 2.50 -14.21 -15.56
N THR A 3 1.17 -14.05 -15.44
CA THR A 3 0.36 -13.22 -16.34
C THR A 3 0.83 -11.76 -16.43
N LEU A 4 1.13 -11.12 -15.29
CA LEU A 4 1.58 -9.72 -15.26
C LEU A 4 2.99 -9.57 -15.85
N VAL A 5 3.88 -10.54 -15.59
CA VAL A 5 5.24 -10.53 -16.16
C VAL A 5 5.20 -10.71 -17.67
N GLN A 6 4.34 -11.59 -18.18
CA GLN A 6 4.13 -11.75 -19.62
C GLN A 6 3.58 -10.47 -20.26
N GLN A 7 2.63 -9.80 -19.59
CA GLN A 7 2.11 -8.52 -20.07
C GLN A 7 3.21 -7.46 -20.17
N LEU A 8 4.08 -7.36 -19.15
CA LEU A 8 5.22 -6.42 -19.15
C LEU A 8 6.24 -6.68 -20.28
N GLN A 9 6.35 -7.92 -20.77
CA GLN A 9 7.22 -8.24 -21.92
C GLN A 9 6.64 -7.74 -23.25
N VAL A 10 5.32 -7.67 -23.35
CA VAL A 10 4.62 -7.20 -24.57
C VAL A 10 4.44 -5.69 -24.54
N GLU A 11 4.05 -5.15 -23.39
CA GLU A 11 3.75 -3.74 -23.16
C GLU A 11 4.44 -3.26 -21.87
N PRO A 12 5.69 -2.78 -21.99
CA PRO A 12 6.48 -2.39 -20.82
C PRO A 12 5.94 -1.11 -20.18
N LEU A 13 5.96 -1.08 -18.85
CA LEU A 13 5.71 0.14 -18.06
C LEU A 13 7.00 0.94 -17.87
N SER A 14 6.88 2.16 -17.35
CA SER A 14 8.05 2.97 -16.95
C SER A 14 8.93 2.20 -15.98
N ALA A 15 10.25 2.26 -16.21
CA ALA A 15 11.26 1.59 -15.37
C ALA A 15 11.24 2.05 -13.90
N GLU A 16 10.63 3.20 -13.61
CA GLU A 16 10.53 3.79 -12.27
C GLU A 16 9.26 3.36 -11.52
N THR A 17 8.52 2.38 -12.06
CA THR A 17 7.27 1.88 -11.46
C THR A 17 7.49 0.57 -10.71
N ILE A 18 7.12 0.54 -9.43
CA ILE A 18 6.97 -0.70 -8.66
C ILE A 18 5.50 -1.12 -8.69
N LEU A 19 5.21 -2.37 -8.99
CA LEU A 19 3.86 -2.90 -8.87
C LEU A 19 3.68 -3.59 -7.52
N ASN A 20 2.86 -3.02 -6.65
CA ASN A 20 2.36 -3.71 -5.46
C ASN A 20 1.13 -4.54 -5.85
N VAL A 21 1.18 -5.85 -5.62
CA VAL A 21 0.13 -6.79 -6.05
C VAL A 21 -0.42 -7.55 -4.85
N ASN A 22 -1.72 -7.43 -4.62
CA ASN A 22 -2.44 -8.22 -3.62
C ASN A 22 -3.42 -9.16 -4.33
N VAL A 23 -3.45 -10.42 -3.92
CA VAL A 23 -4.35 -11.45 -4.49
C VAL A 23 -5.27 -11.94 -3.38
N PRO A 24 -6.60 -11.94 -3.58
CA PRO A 24 -7.52 -12.47 -2.59
C PRO A 24 -7.36 -14.00 -2.50
N ASP A 25 -7.58 -14.55 -1.31
CA ASP A 25 -7.46 -16.00 -1.05
C ASP A 25 -8.67 -16.76 -1.60
N LEU A 26 -8.74 -16.85 -2.94
CA LEU A 26 -9.80 -17.48 -3.71
C LEU A 26 -9.21 -18.36 -4.82
N PRO A 27 -9.90 -19.43 -5.24
CA PRO A 27 -9.56 -20.17 -6.45
C PRO A 27 -9.49 -19.25 -7.67
N TRP A 28 -8.61 -19.56 -8.61
CA TRP A 28 -8.35 -18.72 -9.79
C TRP A 28 -9.63 -18.41 -10.58
N GLU A 29 -10.51 -19.40 -10.71
CA GLU A 29 -11.76 -19.32 -11.46
C GLU A 29 -12.81 -18.43 -10.79
N GLN A 30 -12.61 -18.09 -9.50
CA GLN A 30 -13.49 -17.24 -8.72
C GLN A 30 -12.96 -15.80 -8.60
N LEU A 31 -11.75 -15.53 -9.11
CA LEU A 31 -11.22 -14.17 -9.14
C LEU A 31 -12.03 -13.32 -10.10
N GLY A 32 -12.40 -12.10 -9.68
CA GLY A 32 -13.07 -11.12 -10.53
C GLY A 32 -12.20 -10.57 -11.66
N GLY A 33 -10.92 -10.94 -11.71
CA GLY A 33 -9.91 -10.40 -12.62
C GLY A 33 -8.95 -9.43 -11.92
N PHE A 34 -8.35 -8.52 -12.69
CA PHE A 34 -7.39 -7.53 -12.21
C PHE A 34 -8.00 -6.13 -12.14
N ARG A 35 -7.62 -5.34 -11.14
CA ARG A 35 -7.97 -3.92 -11.03
C ARG A 35 -6.73 -3.09 -10.74
N ALA A 36 -6.56 -2.02 -11.51
CA ALA A 36 -5.64 -0.95 -11.15
C ALA A 36 -6.20 -0.19 -9.94
N THR A 37 -5.40 0.00 -8.91
CA THR A 37 -5.83 0.57 -7.64
C THR A 37 -4.88 1.65 -7.16
N ARG A 38 -5.36 2.50 -6.25
CA ARG A 38 -4.50 3.37 -5.41
C ARG A 38 -4.32 2.75 -4.03
N LEU A 39 -3.29 3.18 -3.30
CA LEU A 39 -3.14 2.80 -1.89
C LEU A 39 -4.33 3.31 -1.07
N GLY A 40 -4.95 2.41 -0.31
CA GLY A 40 -5.82 2.79 0.79
C GLY A 40 -5.02 3.26 2.01
N PHE A 41 -5.72 3.75 3.03
CA PHE A 41 -5.11 4.21 4.28
C PHE A 41 -5.76 3.53 5.48
N ARG A 42 -4.96 3.14 6.47
CA ARG A 42 -5.47 2.63 7.76
C ARG A 42 -5.38 3.70 8.82
N HIS A 43 -6.29 3.69 9.79
CA HIS A 43 -6.12 4.49 11.00
C HIS A 43 -4.79 4.15 11.70
N ARG A 44 -4.33 5.06 12.56
CA ARG A 44 -3.15 4.83 13.42
C ARG A 44 -3.23 3.44 14.05
N ALA A 45 -2.10 2.74 14.09
CA ALA A 45 -1.99 1.44 14.73
C ALA A 45 -2.54 1.51 16.17
N GLU A 46 -3.15 0.42 16.62
CA GLU A 46 -3.64 0.32 17.98
C GLU A 46 -2.49 0.52 19.00
N PRO A 47 -2.81 0.94 20.24
CA PRO A 47 -1.80 1.16 21.27
C PRO A 47 -0.89 -0.05 21.48
N VAL A 48 0.35 0.22 21.89
CA VAL A 48 1.31 -0.84 22.23
C VAL A 48 0.78 -1.70 23.37
N VAL A 49 1.01 -3.01 23.28
CA VAL A 49 0.54 -3.99 24.27
C VAL A 49 1.71 -4.37 25.19
N PRO A 50 1.69 -4.00 26.48
CA PRO A 50 2.72 -4.40 27.43
C PRO A 50 2.56 -5.87 27.83
N GLN A 51 3.66 -6.60 27.89
CA GLN A 51 3.72 -7.99 28.35
C GLN A 51 4.96 -8.19 29.24
N ARG A 52 4.93 -9.18 30.13
CA ARG A 52 6.11 -9.61 30.89
C ARG A 52 6.84 -10.71 30.12
N ASP A 53 8.14 -10.56 29.96
CA ASP A 53 8.99 -11.66 29.50
C ASP A 53 9.20 -12.71 30.61
N PRO A 54 9.78 -13.88 30.32
CA PRO A 54 10.04 -14.92 31.32
C PRO A 54 10.98 -14.48 32.46
N LYS A 55 11.72 -13.37 32.30
CA LYS A 55 12.60 -12.78 33.31
C LYS A 55 11.92 -11.65 34.09
N GLY A 56 10.63 -11.42 33.89
CA GLY A 56 9.84 -10.41 34.58
C GLY A 56 10.01 -8.98 34.05
N ARG A 57 10.73 -8.77 32.94
CA ARG A 57 10.91 -7.44 32.32
C ARG A 57 9.70 -7.09 31.47
N THR A 58 9.33 -5.81 31.43
CA THR A 58 8.29 -5.33 30.53
C THR A 58 8.81 -5.29 29.10
N VAL A 59 8.09 -5.95 28.20
CA VAL A 59 8.25 -5.84 26.74
C VAL A 59 7.00 -5.19 26.16
N TYR A 60 7.14 -4.47 25.05
CA TYR A 60 6.04 -3.77 24.40
C TYR A 60 5.89 -4.30 22.99
N TRP A 61 4.72 -4.83 22.67
CA TRP A 61 4.37 -5.26 21.33
C TRP A 61 3.69 -4.13 20.57
N VAL A 62 4.00 -3.99 19.29
CA VAL A 62 3.25 -3.11 18.40
C VAL A 62 1.82 -3.68 18.32
N GLY A 63 0.83 -2.84 18.62
CA GLY A 63 -0.58 -3.22 18.52
C GLY A 63 -0.97 -3.55 17.07
N PRO A 64 -2.10 -4.24 16.87
CA PRO A 64 -2.57 -4.55 15.52
C PRO A 64 -2.77 -3.27 14.70
N ALA A 65 -2.66 -3.40 13.38
CA ALA A 65 -2.98 -2.30 12.48
C ALA A 65 -4.44 -1.87 12.68
N GLY A 66 -4.69 -0.56 12.75
CA GLY A 66 -6.03 -0.03 12.90
C GLY A 66 -6.95 -0.40 11.74
N ALA A 67 -8.25 -0.20 11.93
CA ALA A 67 -9.25 -0.37 10.87
C ALA A 67 -8.94 0.52 9.65
N GLY A 68 -9.40 0.11 8.46
CA GLY A 68 -9.28 0.90 7.24
C GLY A 68 -9.96 2.26 7.40
N GLN A 69 -9.20 3.35 7.25
CA GLN A 69 -9.70 4.72 7.28
C GLN A 69 -10.14 5.17 5.89
N ASP A 70 -9.38 4.77 4.86
CA ASP A 70 -9.73 4.88 3.46
C ASP A 70 -9.60 3.50 2.81
N ALA A 71 -10.73 2.81 2.75
CA ALA A 71 -10.91 1.54 2.05
C ALA A 71 -12.07 1.67 1.03
N GLY A 72 -12.26 2.89 0.51
CA GLY A 72 -13.35 3.19 -0.41
C GLY A 72 -13.07 2.71 -1.85
N PRO A 73 -14.01 2.97 -2.78
CA PRO A 73 -13.89 2.53 -4.16
C PRO A 73 -12.54 2.90 -4.81
N GLY A 74 -11.93 1.92 -5.47
CA GLY A 74 -10.66 2.08 -6.18
C GLY A 74 -9.40 1.94 -5.31
N THR A 75 -9.56 1.71 -4.00
CA THR A 75 -8.44 1.30 -3.14
C THR A 75 -8.06 -0.16 -3.36
N ASP A 76 -6.84 -0.51 -2.97
CA ASP A 76 -6.39 -1.89 -2.85
C ASP A 76 -7.27 -2.72 -1.89
N PHE A 77 -7.70 -2.15 -0.77
CA PHE A 77 -8.64 -2.80 0.15
C PHE A 77 -10.00 -3.13 -0.50
N ASP A 78 -10.59 -2.17 -1.21
CA ASP A 78 -11.87 -2.34 -1.91
C ASP A 78 -11.81 -3.45 -2.98
N ALA A 79 -10.74 -3.46 -3.77
CA ALA A 79 -10.53 -4.49 -4.79
C ALA A 79 -10.43 -5.90 -4.18
N ILE A 80 -9.67 -6.06 -3.10
CA ILE A 80 -9.52 -7.35 -2.41
C ILE A 80 -10.84 -7.79 -1.77
N ALA A 81 -11.55 -6.88 -1.10
CA ALA A 81 -12.86 -7.17 -0.52
C ALA A 81 -13.90 -7.58 -1.58
N ALA A 82 -13.79 -7.05 -2.79
CA ALA A 82 -14.63 -7.40 -3.93
C ALA A 82 -14.17 -8.65 -4.71
N GLY A 83 -13.10 -9.33 -4.29
CA GLY A 83 -12.62 -10.56 -4.94
C GLY A 83 -11.76 -10.34 -6.19
N TYR A 84 -11.18 -9.15 -6.36
CA TYR A 84 -10.29 -8.82 -7.48
C TYR A 84 -8.83 -8.80 -7.05
N VAL A 85 -7.93 -9.12 -7.98
CA VAL A 85 -6.49 -8.86 -7.81
C VAL A 85 -6.25 -7.35 -7.88
N SER A 86 -5.70 -6.79 -6.81
CA SER A 86 -5.31 -5.38 -6.75
C SER A 86 -3.90 -5.23 -7.30
N VAL A 87 -3.71 -4.28 -8.21
CA VAL A 87 -2.41 -3.89 -8.76
C VAL A 87 -2.26 -2.38 -8.58
N THR A 88 -1.39 -1.96 -7.67
CA THR A 88 -1.14 -0.56 -7.36
C THR A 88 0.24 -0.15 -7.88
N PRO A 89 0.33 0.82 -8.81
CA PRO A 89 1.62 1.39 -9.21
C PRO A 89 2.15 2.29 -8.09
N LEU A 90 3.38 2.02 -7.66
CA LEU A 90 4.10 2.78 -6.65
C LEU A 90 5.32 3.45 -7.29
N GLN A 91 5.65 4.63 -6.74
CA GLN A 91 6.86 5.37 -7.04
C GLN A 91 7.91 5.12 -5.96
N VAL A 92 9.19 5.14 -6.34
CA VAL A 92 10.32 5.04 -5.39
C VAL A 92 10.70 6.42 -4.86
N ASP A 93 10.65 7.44 -5.73
CA ASP A 93 10.92 8.81 -5.35
C ASP A 93 9.74 9.36 -4.52
N LEU A 94 10.01 9.65 -3.25
CA LEU A 94 9.05 10.22 -2.32
C LEU A 94 9.08 11.76 -2.32
N THR A 95 9.93 12.37 -3.14
CA THR A 95 9.97 13.81 -3.31
C THR A 95 8.63 14.27 -3.85
N ARG A 96 7.98 15.17 -3.11
CA ARG A 96 6.76 15.83 -3.56
C ARG A 96 7.11 16.95 -4.54
N HIS A 97 7.44 16.59 -5.77
CA HIS A 97 7.95 17.50 -6.80
C HIS A 97 7.07 18.73 -7.01
N GLU A 98 5.74 18.59 -6.95
CA GLU A 98 4.81 19.72 -7.10
C GLU A 98 4.88 20.74 -5.95
N ALA A 99 5.41 20.34 -4.79
CA ALA A 99 5.55 21.20 -3.62
C ALA A 99 6.89 21.94 -3.55
N VAL A 100 7.89 21.57 -4.36
CA VAL A 100 9.24 22.16 -4.31
C VAL A 100 9.20 23.68 -4.56
N GLY A 101 8.54 24.12 -5.63
CA GLY A 101 8.40 25.56 -5.92
C GLY A 101 7.51 26.32 -4.93
N GLN A 102 6.63 25.64 -4.19
CA GLN A 102 5.93 26.26 -3.05
C GLN A 102 6.88 26.42 -1.86
N LEU A 103 7.67 25.39 -1.56
CA LEU A 103 8.63 25.39 -0.46
C LEU A 103 9.69 26.48 -0.65
N GLU A 104 10.24 26.62 -1.86
CA GLU A 104 11.20 27.67 -2.21
C GLU A 104 10.67 29.07 -1.89
N ARG A 105 9.41 29.35 -2.27
CA ARG A 105 8.76 30.64 -1.95
C ARG A 105 8.46 30.85 -0.47
N TRP A 106 8.35 29.77 0.30
CA TRP A 106 8.05 29.83 1.74
C TRP A 106 9.31 30.01 2.59
N LEU A 107 10.46 29.52 2.12
CA LEU A 107 11.73 29.68 2.82
C LEU A 107 12.10 31.17 2.97
N PRO A 108 12.73 31.56 4.08
CA PRO A 108 13.17 32.93 4.27
C PRO A 108 14.23 33.29 3.23
N ASN A 109 14.14 34.51 2.69
CA ASN A 109 15.20 35.07 1.88
C ASN A 109 16.33 35.52 2.82
N GLU A 110 17.54 34.99 2.64
CA GLU A 110 18.77 35.67 3.06
C GLU A 110 19.18 36.71 2.00
#